data_AF-A0A3A9SWR1-F1
#
_entry.id   AF-A0A3A9SWR1-F1
#
_cell.length_a   1.000
_cell.length_b   1.000
_cell.length_c   1.000
_cell.angle_alpha   90.00
_cell.angle_beta   90.00
_cell.angle_gamma   90.00
#
_symmetry.space_group_name_H-M   'P 1'
#
loop_
_entity.id
_entity.type
_entity.pdbx_description
1 polymer ?
#
loop_
_entity_poly.entity_id
_entity_poly.type
_entity_poly.pdbx_seq_one_letter_code
_entity_poly.pdbx_strand_id
1 'polypeptide(L)'
;MDNRRRKIINSSTASDNILKYINEQVFIKIFEPHDVNGKEQLEDFFEQTKENNNVTSEFGCTWILLEKKEDIYKAITLGQSQNIRNELLGIYRDMQSISLSSDKTKRKYYRALYEKDTNLCFYIVDIDLYMNIYWNNYKDDSQNNLFYEISKDYFAEATLAYFTGAIDWNYSFGGMDKRFYFHLLDILEEKQKDFKEQ
;
A
#
# COMPACT_ATOMS: atom_id res chain seq x y z
N MET A 1 2.32 -16.98 -18.73
CA MET A 1 2.45 -15.62 -18.16
C MET A 1 1.66 -14.69 -19.06
N ASP A 2 0.63 -14.01 -18.53
CA ASP A 2 -0.38 -13.27 -19.30
C ASP A 2 0.20 -12.01 -19.97
N ASN A 3 -0.05 -11.82 -21.28
CA ASN A 3 0.45 -10.69 -22.08
C ASN A 3 -0.05 -9.32 -21.57
N ARG A 4 -1.13 -9.28 -20.78
CA ARG A 4 -1.60 -8.06 -20.10
C ARG A 4 -0.62 -7.56 -19.02
N ARG A 5 0.15 -8.46 -18.40
CA ARG A 5 1.15 -8.11 -17.36
C ARG A 5 2.30 -7.27 -17.89
N ARG A 6 2.71 -7.45 -19.16
CA ARG A 6 3.86 -6.74 -19.75
C ARG A 6 3.53 -5.36 -20.31
N LYS A 7 2.26 -5.09 -20.63
CA LYS A 7 1.86 -3.85 -21.29
C LYS A 7 1.75 -2.64 -20.33
N ILE A 8 1.62 -2.91 -19.02
CA ILE A 8 1.28 -1.91 -18.00
C ILE A 8 2.53 -1.34 -17.30
N ILE A 9 3.61 -2.12 -17.20
CA ILE A 9 4.89 -1.66 -16.60
C ILE A 9 5.58 -0.58 -17.48
N ASN A 10 5.16 -0.42 -18.75
CA ASN A 10 5.78 0.47 -19.72
C ASN A 10 4.90 1.62 -20.23
N SER A 11 3.70 1.87 -19.67
CA SER A 11 2.94 3.07 -20.04
C SER A 11 3.43 4.27 -19.23
N SER A 12 4.33 5.04 -19.83
CA SER A 12 4.91 6.31 -19.34
C SER A 12 3.89 7.46 -19.18
N THR A 13 2.63 7.13 -18.91
CA THR A 13 1.52 8.09 -18.76
C THR A 13 0.79 7.94 -17.42
N ALA A 14 1.13 6.93 -16.61
CA ALA A 14 0.61 6.76 -15.24
C ALA A 14 1.66 7.01 -14.14
N SER A 15 2.93 7.24 -14.51
CA SER A 15 4.08 7.20 -13.59
C SER A 15 4.35 8.48 -12.81
N ASP A 16 3.62 9.58 -13.05
CA ASP A 16 4.16 10.89 -12.68
C ASP A 16 3.64 11.52 -11.38
N ASN A 17 2.58 11.06 -10.68
CA ASN A 17 2.03 11.93 -9.62
C ASN A 17 1.37 11.39 -8.34
N ILE A 18 1.24 10.08 -8.06
CA ILE A 18 0.77 9.67 -6.71
C ILE A 18 1.91 9.63 -5.68
N LEU A 19 3.14 9.32 -6.10
CA LEU A 19 4.30 9.25 -5.21
C LEU A 19 5.24 10.46 -5.30
N LYS A 20 5.06 11.34 -6.29
CA LYS A 20 5.84 12.58 -6.38
C LYS A 20 5.59 13.49 -5.16
N TYR A 21 4.42 13.34 -4.55
CA TYR A 21 4.06 13.96 -3.27
C TYR A 21 3.29 12.91 -2.46
N ILE A 22 3.94 12.31 -1.47
CA ILE A 22 3.20 11.62 -0.42
C ILE A 22 2.27 12.67 0.21
N ASN A 23 0.96 12.54 0.00
CA ASN A 23 0.01 13.35 0.73
C ASN A 23 0.04 12.87 2.19
N GLU A 24 0.71 13.63 3.05
CA GLU A 24 0.92 13.29 4.47
C GLU A 24 -0.39 13.09 5.26
N GLN A 25 -1.52 13.56 4.73
CA GLN A 25 -2.84 13.29 5.32
C GLN A 25 -3.33 11.88 4.98
N VAL A 26 -3.03 11.39 3.78
CA VAL A 26 -3.45 10.06 3.29
C VAL A 26 -2.47 8.97 3.71
N PHE A 27 -1.18 9.29 3.69
CA PHE A 27 -0.10 8.36 3.99
C PHE A 27 0.53 8.73 5.31
N ILE A 28 0.17 7.98 6.33
CA ILE A 28 0.59 8.23 7.70
C ILE A 28 1.88 7.44 7.93
N LYS A 29 3.00 8.14 8.09
CA LYS A 29 4.30 7.52 8.35
C LYS A 29 4.28 6.84 9.73
N ILE A 30 4.77 5.61 9.78
CA ILE A 30 4.82 4.80 11.01
C ILE A 30 6.24 4.78 11.55
N PHE A 31 7.18 4.20 10.80
CA PHE A 31 8.56 4.05 11.25
C PHE A 31 9.54 3.86 10.09
N GLU A 32 10.82 4.10 10.39
CA GLU A 32 11.96 3.79 9.52
C GLU A 32 12.74 2.59 10.10
N PRO A 33 12.92 1.49 9.34
CA PRO A 33 13.59 0.30 9.87
C PRO A 33 15.06 0.52 10.23
N HIS A 34 15.72 1.44 9.53
CA HIS A 34 17.12 1.79 9.72
C HIS A 34 17.35 2.79 10.86
N ASP A 35 16.29 3.39 11.38
CA ASP A 35 16.37 4.24 12.56
C ASP A 35 16.62 3.36 13.79
N VAL A 36 17.58 3.76 14.62
CA VAL A 36 17.90 3.09 15.90
C VAL A 36 16.69 3.00 16.83
N ASN A 37 15.74 3.91 16.68
CA ASN A 37 14.50 3.98 17.43
C ASN A 37 13.30 3.45 16.63
N GLY A 38 13.49 2.79 15.49
CA GLY A 38 12.40 2.35 14.61
C GLY A 38 11.37 1.45 15.30
N LYS A 39 11.80 0.64 16.29
CA LYS A 39 10.87 -0.13 17.13
C LYS A 39 10.04 0.76 18.04
N GLU A 40 10.64 1.76 18.67
CA GLU A 40 9.95 2.70 19.57
C GLU A 40 8.95 3.54 18.77
N GLN A 41 9.35 4.07 17.61
CA GLN A 41 8.44 4.75 16.67
C GLN A 41 7.19 3.92 16.34
N LEU A 42 7.37 2.63 16.06
CA LEU A 42 6.28 1.71 15.76
C LEU A 42 5.34 1.51 16.95
N GLU A 43 5.88 1.34 18.16
CA GLU A 43 5.07 1.15 19.37
C GLU A 43 4.34 2.46 19.76
N ASP A 44 5.05 3.59 19.74
CA ASP A 44 4.54 4.93 20.01
C ASP A 44 3.39 5.29 19.07
N PHE A 45 3.54 4.97 17.78
CA PHE A 45 2.48 5.17 16.79
C PHE A 45 1.18 4.47 17.23
N PHE A 46 1.25 3.20 17.61
CA PHE A 46 0.06 2.47 18.04
C PHE A 46 -0.48 2.91 19.40
N GLU A 47 0.38 3.38 20.31
CA GLU A 47 -0.08 3.98 21.57
C GLU A 47 -0.84 5.28 21.33
N GLN A 48 -0.31 6.19 20.51
CA GLN A 48 -0.96 7.45 20.16
C GLN A 48 -2.30 7.24 19.43
N THR A 49 -2.40 6.23 18.56
CA THR A 49 -3.69 5.92 17.90
C THR A 49 -4.76 5.44 18.87
N LYS A 50 -4.38 4.76 19.97
CA LYS A 50 -5.34 4.32 21.01
C LYS A 50 -5.87 5.50 21.81
N GLU A 51 -5.02 6.48 22.10
CA GLU A 51 -5.39 7.65 22.90
C GLU A 51 -6.25 8.65 22.13
N ASN A 52 -6.00 8.82 20.83
CA ASN A 52 -6.63 9.88 20.05
C ASN A 52 -8.01 9.52 19.46
N ASN A 53 -8.49 8.28 19.59
CA ASN A 53 -9.71 7.76 18.91
C ASN A 53 -9.72 8.01 17.38
N ASN A 54 -8.62 8.48 16.80
CA ASN A 54 -8.49 8.79 15.39
C ASN A 54 -8.13 7.52 14.63
N VAL A 55 -9.17 6.92 14.07
CA VAL A 55 -9.24 6.24 12.77
C VAL A 55 -7.90 5.71 12.24
N THR A 56 -7.40 4.65 12.85
CA THR A 56 -7.06 3.42 12.11
C THR A 56 -7.19 2.29 13.09
N SER A 57 -8.28 1.52 12.95
CA SER A 57 -8.41 0.24 13.64
C SER A 57 -7.11 -0.54 13.43
N GLU A 58 -6.53 -1.15 14.47
CA GLU A 58 -5.36 -2.04 14.29
C GLU A 58 -5.67 -3.22 13.33
N PHE A 59 -6.94 -3.38 12.93
CA PHE A 59 -7.45 -4.40 12.04
C PHE A 59 -7.94 -3.83 10.71
N GLY A 60 -7.66 -4.54 9.61
CA GLY A 60 -8.16 -4.20 8.28
C GLY A 60 -7.52 -2.94 7.70
N CYS A 61 -6.19 -2.84 7.74
CA CYS A 61 -5.46 -1.70 7.21
C CYS A 61 -4.70 -2.03 5.93
N THR A 62 -4.69 -1.09 5.00
CA THR A 62 -3.73 -1.10 3.89
C THR A 62 -2.47 -0.37 4.30
N TRP A 63 -1.31 -0.95 4.00
CA TRP A 63 0.00 -0.39 4.30
C TRP A 63 0.92 -0.50 3.09
N ILE A 64 1.86 0.43 3.01
CA ILE A 64 2.82 0.52 1.92
C ILE A 64 4.24 0.73 2.47
N LEU A 65 5.19 -0.02 1.93
CA LEU A 65 6.62 0.14 2.16
C LEU A 65 7.21 0.92 0.98
N LEU A 66 7.75 2.09 1.29
CA LEU A 66 8.37 2.98 0.30
C LEU A 66 9.88 3.03 0.49
N GLU A 67 10.61 3.06 -0.62
CA GLU A 67 12.02 3.45 -0.68
C GLU A 67 12.09 4.92 -1.09
N LYS A 68 12.71 5.76 -0.27
CA LYS A 68 12.94 7.18 -0.57
C LYS A 68 14.33 7.38 -1.19
N LYS A 69 14.39 7.95 -2.39
CA LYS A 69 15.64 8.42 -3.02
C LYS A 69 15.48 9.90 -3.30
N GLU A 70 16.17 10.73 -2.52
CA GLU A 70 16.01 12.19 -2.58
C GLU A 70 14.54 12.57 -2.38
N ASP A 71 13.89 13.17 -3.38
CA ASP A 71 12.47 13.55 -3.36
C ASP A 71 11.57 12.57 -4.13
N ILE A 72 12.10 11.41 -4.54
CA ILE A 72 11.36 10.40 -5.28
C ILE A 72 11.08 9.21 -4.37
N TYR A 73 9.80 8.84 -4.28
CA TYR A 73 9.37 7.64 -3.58
C TYR A 73 9.11 6.52 -4.58
N LYS A 74 9.57 5.33 -4.20
CA LYS A 74 9.33 4.09 -4.94
C LYS A 74 8.60 3.10 -4.06
N ALA A 75 7.44 2.62 -4.51
CA ALA A 75 6.71 1.58 -3.80
C ALA A 75 7.40 0.22 -3.94
N ILE A 76 7.82 -0.33 -2.80
CA ILE A 76 8.47 -1.64 -2.74
C ILE A 76 7.43 -2.71 -2.52
N THR A 77 6.67 -2.61 -1.44
CA THR A 77 5.67 -3.60 -1.07
C THR A 77 4.37 -2.91 -0.67
N LEU A 78 3.24 -3.49 -1.05
CA LEU A 78 1.90 -3.05 -0.67
C LEU A 78 1.12 -4.28 -0.19
N GLY A 79 0.34 -4.10 0.87
CA GLY A 79 -0.59 -5.14 1.30
C GLY A 79 -1.63 -4.68 2.29
N GLN A 80 -2.59 -5.56 2.53
CA GLN A 80 -3.55 -5.45 3.61
C GLN A 80 -3.15 -6.30 4.81
N SER A 81 -3.46 -5.81 6.00
CA SER A 81 -3.25 -6.54 7.25
C SER A 81 -4.53 -6.69 8.04
N GLN A 82 -4.77 -7.91 8.51
CA GLN A 82 -5.79 -8.17 9.52
C GLN A 82 -5.38 -7.62 10.89
N ASN A 83 -4.09 -7.58 11.20
CA ASN A 83 -3.57 -6.96 12.41
C ASN A 83 -2.24 -6.28 12.07
N ILE A 84 -2.31 -4.99 11.76
CA ILE A 84 -1.16 -4.26 11.20
C ILE A 84 -0.02 -4.17 12.20
N ARG A 85 -0.31 -4.05 13.50
CA ARG A 85 0.70 -3.99 14.56
C ARG A 85 1.56 -5.25 14.59
N ASN A 86 0.92 -6.42 14.66
CA ASN A 86 1.63 -7.70 14.70
C ASN A 86 2.39 -7.98 13.40
N GLU A 87 1.81 -7.60 12.25
CA GLU A 87 2.47 -7.76 10.97
C GLU A 87 3.74 -6.88 10.87
N LEU A 88 3.64 -5.59 11.18
CA LEU A 88 4.79 -4.68 11.11
C LEU A 88 5.86 -5.02 12.15
N LEU A 89 5.48 -5.43 13.37
CA LEU A 89 6.42 -5.94 14.37
C LEU A 89 7.14 -7.21 13.86
N GLY A 90 6.42 -8.09 13.18
CA GLY A 90 6.99 -9.27 12.54
C GLY A 90 7.99 -8.91 11.44
N ILE A 91 7.61 -7.98 10.55
CA ILE A 91 8.45 -7.49 9.46
C ILE A 91 9.70 -6.79 10.01
N TYR A 92 9.57 -5.92 11.02
CA TYR A 92 10.69 -5.26 11.68
C TYR A 92 11.69 -6.28 12.26
N ARG A 93 11.19 -7.30 12.97
CA ARG A 93 12.04 -8.39 13.50
C ARG A 93 12.74 -9.15 12.39
N ASP A 94 12.04 -9.44 11.29
CA ASP A 94 12.60 -10.14 10.14
C ASP A 94 13.71 -9.28 9.47
N MET A 95 13.53 -7.96 9.34
CA MET A 95 14.54 -7.02 8.84
C MET A 95 15.79 -6.97 9.74
N GLN A 96 15.61 -6.95 11.07
CA GLN A 96 16.70 -6.89 12.03
C GLN A 96 17.41 -8.23 12.27
N SER A 97 16.85 -9.34 11.79
CA SER A 97 17.38 -10.68 12.08
C SER A 97 18.78 -10.91 11.48
N ILE A 98 19.73 -11.34 12.32
CA ILE A 98 21.13 -11.61 11.91
C ILE A 98 21.26 -13.01 11.26
N SER A 99 20.34 -13.94 11.54
CA SER A 99 20.39 -15.30 10.98
C SER A 99 19.28 -15.58 9.97
N LEU A 100 19.69 -16.02 8.78
CA LEU A 100 18.81 -16.54 7.71
C LEU A 100 18.41 -18.01 7.96
N SER A 101 18.66 -18.54 9.16
CA SER A 101 18.66 -19.98 9.47
C SER A 101 17.26 -20.61 9.61
N SER A 102 16.18 -19.92 9.21
CA SER A 102 14.85 -20.51 9.14
C SER A 102 14.23 -20.31 7.76
N ASP A 103 13.64 -21.37 7.22
CA ASP A 103 13.01 -21.56 5.89
C ASP A 103 11.87 -20.59 5.50
N LYS A 104 11.73 -19.43 6.14
CA LYS A 104 10.67 -18.47 5.81
C LYS A 104 11.12 -17.53 4.69
N THR A 105 10.64 -17.78 3.47
CA THR A 105 10.85 -16.94 2.27
C THR A 105 10.57 -15.45 2.55
N LYS A 106 9.52 -15.12 3.31
CA LYS A 106 9.17 -13.73 3.70
C LYS A 106 10.27 -13.05 4.52
N ARG A 107 10.91 -13.76 5.45
CA ARG A 107 12.03 -13.23 6.25
C ARG A 107 13.23 -12.88 5.38
N LYS A 108 13.63 -13.80 4.50
CA LYS A 108 14.77 -13.60 3.60
C LYS A 108 14.55 -12.39 2.70
N TYR A 109 13.32 -12.17 2.24
CA TYR A 109 12.94 -11.02 1.44
C TYR A 109 13.13 -9.69 2.18
N TYR A 110 12.51 -9.50 3.35
CA TYR A 110 12.61 -8.24 4.09
C TYR A 110 14.02 -7.98 4.62
N ARG A 111 14.75 -9.02 5.03
CA ARG A 111 16.15 -8.89 5.40
C ARG A 111 17.01 -8.40 4.23
N ALA A 112 16.81 -8.95 3.04
CA ALA A 112 17.54 -8.52 1.85
C ALA A 112 17.19 -7.09 1.40
N LEU A 113 15.98 -6.60 1.70
CA LEU A 113 15.66 -5.19 1.51
C LEU A 113 16.44 -4.30 2.50
N TYR A 114 16.45 -4.69 3.78
CA TYR A 114 17.20 -3.97 4.82
C TYR A 114 18.71 -3.93 4.54
N GLU A 115 19.33 -5.04 4.12
CA GLU A 115 20.78 -5.10 3.84
C GLU A 115 21.22 -4.27 2.63
N LYS A 116 20.29 -3.88 1.74
CA LYS A 116 20.60 -3.01 0.60
C LYS A 116 20.75 -1.53 1.00
N ASP A 117 20.68 -1.21 2.29
CA ASP A 117 20.80 0.13 2.87
C ASP A 117 19.93 1.16 2.13
N THR A 118 18.68 0.75 1.90
CA THR A 118 17.68 1.58 1.25
C THR A 118 16.97 2.42 2.31
N ASN A 119 16.74 3.71 2.07
CA ASN A 119 15.96 4.55 2.97
C ASN A 119 14.48 4.11 2.94
N LEU A 120 14.16 3.09 3.73
CA LEU A 120 12.85 2.47 3.79
C LEU A 120 11.98 3.20 4.81
N CYS A 121 10.71 3.38 4.46
CA CYS A 121 9.71 3.98 5.31
C CYS A 121 8.41 3.19 5.19
N PHE A 122 7.82 2.84 6.33
CA PHE A 122 6.49 2.23 6.39
C PHE A 122 5.42 3.29 6.57
N TYR A 123 4.34 3.16 5.80
CA TYR A 123 3.18 4.03 5.88
C TYR A 123 1.91 3.18 5.99
N ILE A 124 0.96 3.66 6.79
CA ILE A 124 -0.45 3.26 6.72
C ILE A 124 -1.14 4.19 5.73
N VAL A 125 -2.12 3.66 5.01
CA VAL A 125 -2.98 4.44 4.13
C VAL A 125 -4.34 4.63 4.79
N ASP A 126 -4.76 5.88 4.97
CA ASP A 126 -6.13 6.22 5.28
C ASP A 126 -6.99 5.95 4.04
N ILE A 127 -7.66 4.79 4.01
CA ILE A 127 -8.45 4.35 2.87
C ILE A 127 -9.65 5.27 2.63
N ASP A 128 -10.31 5.75 3.68
CA ASP A 128 -11.48 6.60 3.51
C ASP A 128 -11.10 7.95 2.93
N LEU A 129 -10.02 8.56 3.42
CA LEU A 129 -9.49 9.79 2.86
C LEU A 129 -8.94 9.59 1.44
N TYR A 130 -8.22 8.49 1.19
CA TYR A 130 -7.73 8.12 -0.14
C TYR A 130 -8.88 8.00 -1.14
N MET A 131 -9.93 7.25 -0.79
CA MET A 131 -11.10 7.06 -1.63
C MET A 131 -11.83 8.38 -1.87
N ASN A 132 -11.96 9.23 -0.86
CA ASN A 132 -12.58 10.55 -1.02
C ASN A 132 -11.79 11.48 -1.97
N ILE A 133 -10.47 11.50 -1.85
CA ILE A 133 -9.63 12.39 -2.67
C ILE A 133 -9.53 11.92 -4.12
N TYR A 134 -9.27 10.63 -4.34
CA TYR A 134 -8.92 10.11 -5.66
C TYR A 134 -10.09 9.41 -6.38
N TRP A 135 -11.13 9.03 -5.64
CA TRP A 135 -12.22 8.19 -6.11
C TRP A 135 -13.58 8.64 -5.56
N ASN A 136 -13.80 9.94 -5.34
CA ASN A 136 -15.06 10.43 -4.77
C ASN A 136 -16.31 9.93 -5.50
N ASN A 137 -16.23 9.81 -6.83
CA ASN A 137 -17.32 9.32 -7.68
C ASN A 137 -17.55 7.80 -7.59
N TYR A 138 -16.67 7.05 -6.92
CA TYR A 138 -16.84 5.62 -6.64
C TYR A 138 -17.80 5.37 -5.47
N LYS A 139 -18.04 6.41 -4.64
CA LYS A 139 -19.01 6.34 -3.54
C LYS A 139 -20.42 6.45 -4.14
N ASP A 140 -21.19 5.37 -4.03
CA ASP A 140 -22.62 5.41 -4.35
C ASP A 140 -23.35 6.35 -3.37
N ASP A 141 -24.33 7.12 -3.87
CA ASP A 141 -25.04 8.19 -3.14
C ASP A 141 -25.82 7.70 -1.90
N SER A 142 -25.83 6.39 -1.64
CA SER A 142 -26.45 5.79 -0.48
C SER A 142 -25.50 5.79 0.73
N GLN A 143 -25.79 6.66 1.70
CA GLN A 143 -25.27 6.50 3.06
C GLN A 143 -25.58 5.06 3.52
N ASN A 144 -24.56 4.28 3.88
CA ASN A 144 -24.61 2.85 4.26
C ASN A 144 -24.61 1.81 3.12
N ASN A 145 -23.89 2.05 2.02
CA ASN A 145 -23.63 0.99 1.04
C ASN A 145 -22.67 -0.08 1.61
N LEU A 146 -23.24 -1.19 2.12
CA LEU A 146 -22.47 -2.33 2.64
C LEU A 146 -21.49 -2.91 1.62
N PHE A 147 -21.84 -2.90 0.32
CA PHE A 147 -20.93 -3.39 -0.72
C PHE A 147 -19.73 -2.47 -0.89
N TYR A 148 -19.91 -1.15 -0.79
CA TYR A 148 -18.80 -0.20 -0.76
C TYR A 148 -17.89 -0.47 0.44
N GLU A 149 -18.44 -0.62 1.64
CA GLU A 149 -17.64 -0.88 2.85
C GLU A 149 -16.82 -2.18 2.77
N ILE A 150 -17.34 -3.22 2.12
CA ILE A 150 -16.63 -4.50 1.92
C ILE A 150 -15.58 -4.41 0.80
N SER A 151 -15.79 -3.54 -0.20
CA SER A 151 -14.97 -3.50 -1.43
C SER A 151 -13.92 -2.40 -1.47
N LYS A 152 -14.11 -1.31 -0.72
CA LYS A 152 -13.28 -0.10 -0.79
C LYS A 152 -11.81 -0.38 -0.51
N ASP A 153 -11.51 -1.26 0.44
CA ASP A 153 -10.12 -1.59 0.80
C ASP A 153 -9.40 -2.30 -0.34
N TYR A 154 -10.07 -3.27 -0.99
CA TYR A 154 -9.52 -4.01 -2.12
C TYR A 154 -9.35 -3.12 -3.36
N PHE A 155 -10.29 -2.22 -3.59
CA PHE A 155 -10.20 -1.26 -4.68
C PHE A 155 -9.08 -0.24 -4.42
N ALA A 156 -8.97 0.29 -3.20
CA ALA A 156 -7.90 1.20 -2.82
C ALA A 156 -6.52 0.53 -2.95
N GLU A 157 -6.35 -0.70 -2.46
CA GLU A 157 -5.12 -1.45 -2.62
C GLU A 157 -4.77 -1.66 -4.12
N ALA A 158 -5.75 -2.07 -4.94
CA ALA A 158 -5.51 -2.28 -6.37
C ALA A 158 -5.14 -0.99 -7.12
N THR A 159 -5.78 0.12 -6.78
CA THR A 159 -5.48 1.43 -7.38
C THR A 159 -4.10 1.93 -6.94
N LEU A 160 -3.77 1.81 -5.65
CA LEU A 160 -2.45 2.12 -5.14
C LEU A 160 -1.38 1.29 -5.83
N ALA A 161 -1.57 -0.03 -5.96
CA ALA A 161 -0.62 -0.89 -6.64
C ALA A 161 -0.41 -0.47 -8.10
N TYR A 162 -1.50 -0.18 -8.81
CA TYR A 162 -1.46 0.25 -10.21
C TYR A 162 -0.70 1.57 -10.37
N PHE A 163 -1.04 2.60 -9.60
CA PHE A 163 -0.46 3.94 -9.75
C PHE A 163 0.93 4.08 -9.17
N THR A 164 1.25 3.34 -8.10
CA THR A 164 2.58 3.37 -7.49
C THR A 164 3.57 2.45 -8.18
N GLY A 165 3.09 1.51 -9.00
CA GLY A 165 3.92 0.49 -9.63
C GLY A 165 4.63 -0.40 -8.60
N ALA A 166 3.97 -0.71 -7.47
CA ALA A 166 4.53 -1.47 -6.37
C ALA A 166 5.21 -2.75 -6.86
N ILE A 167 6.50 -2.93 -6.54
CA ILE A 167 7.32 -4.04 -7.04
C ILE A 167 6.76 -5.38 -6.58
N ASP A 168 6.46 -5.47 -5.29
CA ASP A 168 5.90 -6.63 -4.63
C ASP A 168 4.53 -6.27 -4.07
N TRP A 169 3.55 -6.28 -4.96
CA TRP A 169 2.16 -6.30 -4.55
C TRP A 169 1.74 -7.75 -4.37
N ASN A 170 1.28 -8.11 -3.17
CA ASN A 170 0.92 -9.49 -2.82
C ASN A 170 -0.42 -9.96 -3.44
N TYR A 171 -0.65 -9.56 -4.70
CA TYR A 171 -1.67 -9.95 -5.68
C TYR A 171 -1.94 -11.48 -5.78
N SER A 172 -1.07 -12.32 -5.24
CA SER A 172 -0.96 -13.73 -5.64
C SER A 172 -1.60 -14.74 -4.68
N PHE A 173 -2.15 -14.32 -3.53
CA PHE A 173 -2.77 -15.24 -2.56
C PHE A 173 -4.27 -14.97 -2.29
N GLY A 174 -4.82 -13.86 -2.76
CA GLY A 174 -6.25 -13.51 -2.67
C GLY A 174 -6.96 -13.55 -4.03
N GLY A 175 -8.10 -14.26 -4.11
CA GLY A 175 -8.95 -14.25 -5.32
C GLY A 175 -9.64 -12.90 -5.57
N MET A 176 -9.75 -12.04 -4.55
CA MET A 176 -10.43 -10.75 -4.62
C MET A 176 -9.55 -9.64 -5.18
N ASP A 177 -8.30 -9.50 -4.72
CA ASP A 177 -7.36 -8.45 -5.18
C ASP A 177 -7.18 -8.51 -6.71
N LYS A 178 -7.08 -9.73 -7.24
CA LYS A 178 -7.01 -9.97 -8.68
C LYS A 178 -8.28 -9.53 -9.43
N ARG A 179 -9.47 -9.74 -8.87
CA ARG A 179 -10.73 -9.32 -9.48
C ARG A 179 -10.88 -7.80 -9.46
N PHE A 180 -10.55 -7.17 -8.34
CA PHE A 180 -10.54 -5.71 -8.21
C PHE A 180 -9.53 -5.07 -9.15
N TYR A 181 -8.37 -5.69 -9.35
CA TYR A 181 -7.40 -5.21 -10.34
C TYR A 181 -7.97 -5.21 -11.75
N PHE A 182 -8.61 -6.30 -12.20
CA PHE A 182 -9.20 -6.31 -13.55
C PHE A 182 -10.36 -5.34 -13.68
N HIS A 183 -11.21 -5.25 -12.65
CA HIS A 183 -12.28 -4.27 -12.63
C HIS A 183 -11.77 -2.82 -12.73
N LEU A 184 -10.68 -2.51 -12.02
CA LEU A 184 -10.00 -1.23 -12.15
C LEU A 184 -9.53 -0.97 -13.58
N LEU A 185 -8.95 -1.96 -14.25
CA LEU A 185 -8.53 -1.81 -15.65
C LEU A 185 -9.72 -1.50 -16.57
N ASP A 186 -10.85 -2.18 -16.37
CA ASP A 186 -12.07 -1.93 -17.16
C ASP A 186 -12.55 -0.47 -16.97
N ILE A 187 -12.60 0.03 -15.73
CA ILE A 187 -12.94 1.43 -15.42
C ILE A 187 -11.98 2.42 -16.09
N LEU A 188 -10.68 2.14 -16.06
CA LEU A 188 -9.68 3.03 -16.66
C LEU A 188 -9.79 3.05 -18.19
N GLU A 189 -10.09 1.92 -18.82
CA GLU A 189 -10.34 1.83 -20.26
C GLU A 189 -11.61 2.60 -20.68
N GLU A 190 -12.69 2.53 -19.90
CA GLU A 190 -13.91 3.31 -20.13
C GLU A 190 -13.63 4.81 -20.06
N LYS A 191 -12.99 5.29 -18.99
CA LYS A 191 -12.61 6.71 -18.87
C LYS A 191 -11.75 7.19 -20.04
N GLN A 192 -10.81 6.36 -20.52
CA GLN A 192 -9.98 6.71 -21.67
C GLN A 192 -10.75 6.82 -23.00
N LYS A 193 -11.87 6.11 -23.15
CA LYS A 193 -12.75 6.25 -24.32
C LYS A 193 -13.54 7.55 -24.23
N ASP A 194 -14.08 7.87 -23.06
CA ASP A 194 -14.81 9.12 -22.82
C ASP A 194 -13.96 10.36 -23.12
N PHE A 195 -12.66 10.33 -22.81
CA PHE A 195 -11.72 11.41 -23.14
C PHE A 195 -11.34 11.50 -24.63
N LYS A 196 -11.53 10.43 -25.42
CA LYS A 196 -11.22 10.42 -26.86
C LYS A 196 -12.43 10.78 -27.73
N GLU A 197 -13.63 10.73 -27.16
CA GLU A 197 -14.90 11.03 -27.83
C GLU A 197 -15.39 12.46 -27.56
N GLN A 198 -14.63 13.26 -26.78
CA GLN A 198 -14.80 14.71 -26.57
C GLN A 198 -13.83 15.50 -27.45
#